data_AF-A0A2N0ZZN9-F1
#
_entry.id   AF-A0A2N0ZZN9-F1
#
_cell.length_a   1.000
_cell.length_b   1.000
_cell.length_c   1.000
_cell.angle_alpha   90.00
_cell.angle_beta   90.00
_cell.angle_gamma   90.00
#
_symmetry.space_group_name_H-M   'P 1'
#
loop_
_entity.id
_entity.type
_entity.pdbx_description
1 polymer ?
#
loop_
_entity_poly.entity_id
_entity_poly.type
_entity_poly.pdbx_seq_one_letter_code
_entity_poly.pdbx_strand_id
1 'polypeptide(L)'
;MENKSLLKKIRNEMNENSTNELPCENNKSFDLANFIYSFNCNDDFECPEVFSKYDRLCKKIDVVGIVYTYYSLDLSKKMSERQLTQTQLERLSLNLMFLAIHRYDLKFANTLLKLMDSTVLNISESLMLLILECKERVFTYYE
;
A
#
# COMPACT_ATOMS: atom_id res chain seq x y z
N MET A 1 6.93 13.41 51.86
CA MET A 1 7.44 12.07 51.49
C MET A 1 6.31 11.27 50.84
N GLU A 2 5.77 11.73 49.70
CA GLU A 2 4.55 11.14 49.10
C GLU A 2 4.65 10.92 47.57
N ASN A 3 5.53 11.65 46.86
CA ASN A 3 5.60 11.57 45.39
C ASN A 3 6.19 10.27 44.81
N LYS A 4 7.06 9.56 45.55
CA LYS A 4 7.63 8.28 45.07
C LYS A 4 6.60 7.15 45.08
N SER A 5 5.60 7.21 45.96
CA SER A 5 4.52 6.22 46.06
C SER A 5 3.51 6.39 44.92
N LEU A 6 3.18 7.64 44.58
CA LEU A 6 2.27 7.97 43.48
C LEU A 6 2.82 7.54 42.12
N LEU A 7 4.10 7.83 41.85
CA LEU A 7 4.76 7.44 40.60
C LEU A 7 4.90 5.92 40.46
N LYS A 8 5.05 5.20 41.57
CA LYS A 8 5.09 3.73 41.57
C LYS A 8 3.70 3.12 41.33
N LYS A 9 2.63 3.75 41.86
CA LYS A 9 1.24 3.38 41.55
C LYS A 9 0.90 3.61 40.08
N ILE A 10 1.23 4.77 39.52
CA ILE A 10 0.99 5.08 38.10
C ILE A 10 1.74 4.10 37.19
N ARG A 11 3.01 3.77 37.52
CA ARG A 11 3.80 2.82 36.72
C ARG A 11 3.27 1.38 36.82
N ASN A 12 2.70 0.98 37.96
CA ASN A 12 2.07 -0.34 38.11
C ASN A 12 0.70 -0.39 37.39
N GLU A 13 -0.11 0.68 37.46
CA GLU A 13 -1.37 0.79 36.72
C GLU A 13 -1.16 0.80 35.19
N MET A 14 -0.05 1.37 34.71
CA MET A 14 0.32 1.29 33.28
C MET A 14 0.77 -0.11 32.85
N ASN A 15 1.34 -0.92 33.76
CA ASN A 15 1.81 -2.27 33.45
C ASN A 15 0.73 -3.35 33.66
N GLU A 16 -0.20 -3.16 34.60
CA GLU A 16 -1.33 -4.08 34.81
C GLU A 16 -2.41 -3.95 33.72
N ASN A 17 -2.51 -2.78 33.06
CA ASN A 17 -3.29 -2.62 31.83
C ASN A 17 -2.62 -3.22 30.58
N SER A 18 -1.40 -3.77 30.70
CA SER A 18 -0.65 -4.36 29.58
C SER A 18 -0.81 -5.88 29.44
N THR A 19 -1.51 -6.57 30.33
CA THR A 19 -1.69 -8.03 30.21
C THR A 19 -3.00 -8.47 30.84
N ASN A 20 -4.06 -8.50 30.02
CA ASN A 20 -5.05 -9.56 30.03
C ASN A 20 -5.60 -9.71 28.61
N GLU A 21 -5.25 -10.84 28.01
CA GLU A 21 -5.53 -11.22 26.63
C GLU A 21 -7.04 -11.29 26.36
N LEU A 22 -7.46 -10.65 25.26
CA LEU A 22 -8.49 -11.18 24.39
C LEU A 22 -7.79 -11.58 23.08
N PRO A 23 -8.04 -12.76 22.50
CA PRO A 23 -7.65 -13.04 21.12
C PRO A 23 -8.56 -12.21 20.22
N CYS A 24 -8.25 -10.93 20.07
CA CYS A 24 -9.07 -10.02 19.27
C CYS A 24 -8.46 -9.96 17.87
N GLU A 25 -9.09 -10.71 16.97
CA GLU A 25 -8.96 -10.68 15.53
C GLU A 25 -8.60 -9.27 15.01
N ASN A 26 -7.32 -9.02 14.71
CA ASN A 26 -6.96 -7.86 13.90
C ASN A 26 -7.33 -8.14 12.44
N ASN A 27 -8.63 -8.23 12.16
CA ASN A 27 -9.22 -8.02 10.84
C ASN A 27 -9.06 -6.54 10.45
N LYS A 28 -7.83 -6.00 10.49
CA LYS A 28 -7.56 -4.63 10.05
C LYS A 28 -7.56 -4.64 8.54
N SER A 29 -8.73 -4.38 7.98
CA SER A 29 -8.93 -4.08 6.58
C SER A 29 -8.08 -2.87 6.19
N PHE A 30 -7.54 -2.90 4.98
CA PHE A 30 -6.84 -1.79 4.36
C PHE A 30 -7.74 -1.19 3.29
N ASP A 31 -8.17 0.06 3.51
CA ASP A 31 -8.92 0.84 2.52
C ASP A 31 -7.97 1.37 1.46
N LEU A 32 -7.87 0.63 0.36
CA LEU A 32 -7.00 0.99 -0.75
C LEU A 32 -7.51 2.25 -1.45
N ALA A 33 -8.83 2.37 -1.63
CA ALA A 33 -9.42 3.48 -2.36
C ALA A 33 -9.10 4.81 -1.69
N ASN A 34 -9.27 4.92 -0.38
CA ASN A 34 -8.91 6.15 0.32
C ASN A 34 -7.39 6.39 0.32
N PHE A 35 -6.58 5.33 0.45
CA PHE A 35 -5.13 5.44 0.44
C PHE A 35 -4.56 5.99 -0.89
N ILE A 36 -5.07 5.53 -2.04
CA ILE A 36 -4.58 6.03 -3.34
C ILE A 36 -4.92 7.51 -3.57
N TYR A 37 -6.03 7.99 -3.00
CA TYR A 37 -6.43 9.39 -3.10
C TYR A 37 -5.68 10.30 -2.14
N SER A 38 -5.22 9.77 -1.00
CA SER A 38 -4.39 10.53 -0.07
C SER A 38 -2.95 10.73 -0.56
N PHE A 39 -2.55 10.09 -1.66
CA PHE A 39 -1.19 10.17 -2.18
C PHE A 39 -0.83 11.61 -2.62
N ASN A 40 0.24 12.14 -2.05
CA ASN A 40 0.83 13.45 -2.34
C ASN A 40 2.31 13.30 -2.71
N CYS A 41 2.66 13.61 -3.95
CA CYS A 41 4.00 13.45 -4.50
C CYS A 41 5.11 14.18 -3.70
N ASN A 42 4.79 15.29 -3.02
CA ASN A 42 5.76 16.07 -2.27
C ASN A 42 6.10 15.45 -0.91
N ASP A 43 5.08 15.01 -0.17
CA ASP A 43 5.24 14.53 1.20
C ASP A 43 5.56 13.02 1.23
N ASP A 44 5.03 12.27 0.27
CA ASP A 44 5.08 10.81 0.29
C ASP A 44 6.36 10.22 -0.31
N PHE A 45 7.12 11.00 -1.09
CA PHE A 45 8.35 10.53 -1.74
C PHE A 45 9.42 10.03 -0.74
N GLU A 46 9.47 10.61 0.45
CA GLU A 46 10.42 10.19 1.49
C GLU A 46 9.77 9.36 2.60
N CYS A 47 8.43 9.27 2.62
CA CYS A 47 7.67 8.65 3.71
C CYS A 47 7.77 7.11 3.70
N PRO A 48 8.55 6.47 4.61
CA PRO A 48 8.78 5.02 4.59
C PRO A 48 7.50 4.21 4.76
N GLU A 49 6.51 4.75 5.48
CA GLU A 49 5.22 4.09 5.69
C GLU A 49 4.42 3.96 4.40
N VAL A 50 4.46 4.98 3.54
CA VAL A 50 3.78 4.95 2.23
C VAL A 50 4.40 3.88 1.35
N PHE A 51 5.74 3.82 1.29
CA PHE A 51 6.44 2.76 0.55
C PHE A 51 6.11 1.38 1.08
N SER A 52 6.09 1.20 2.40
CA SER A 52 5.74 -0.09 3.02
C SER A 52 4.32 -0.53 2.64
N LYS A 53 3.36 0.40 2.54
CA LYS A 53 2.00 0.11 2.07
C LYS A 53 1.97 -0.28 0.58
N TYR A 54 2.67 0.45 -0.29
CA TYR A 54 2.75 0.08 -1.72
C TYR A 54 3.50 -1.24 -1.94
N ASP A 55 4.58 -1.52 -1.21
CA ASP A 55 5.31 -2.78 -1.29
C ASP A 55 4.41 -3.97 -0.93
N ARG A 56 3.62 -3.84 0.15
CA ARG A 56 2.63 -4.84 0.55
C ARG A 56 1.53 -5.00 -0.49
N LEU A 57 1.06 -3.89 -1.07
CA LEU A 57 0.05 -3.91 -2.12
C LEU A 57 0.55 -4.67 -3.35
N CYS A 58 1.78 -4.42 -3.80
CA CYS A 58 2.39 -5.12 -4.93
C CYS A 58 2.44 -6.63 -4.69
N LYS A 59 2.90 -7.06 -3.51
CA LYS A 59 2.90 -8.47 -3.10
C LYS A 59 1.49 -9.07 -3.08
N LYS A 60 0.51 -8.33 -2.60
CA LYS A 60 -0.89 -8.79 -2.54
C LYS A 60 -1.44 -8.96 -3.95
N ILE A 61 -1.25 -7.99 -4.84
CA ILE A 61 -1.65 -8.07 -6.26
C ILE A 61 -0.98 -9.27 -6.93
N ASP A 62 0.30 -9.51 -6.67
CA ASP A 62 1.03 -10.67 -7.21
C ASP A 62 0.43 -12.01 -6.79
N VAL A 63 -0.09 -12.10 -5.56
CA VAL A 63 -0.70 -13.34 -5.03
C VAL A 63 -2.14 -13.51 -5.50
N VAL A 64 -2.95 -12.44 -5.47
CA VAL A 64 -4.40 -12.55 -5.73
C VAL A 64 -4.79 -12.24 -7.17
N GLY A 65 -3.94 -11.57 -7.94
CA GLY A 65 -4.18 -11.19 -9.34
C GLY A 65 -5.27 -10.15 -9.58
N ILE A 66 -5.91 -9.61 -8.53
CA ILE A 66 -7.07 -8.71 -8.63
C ILE A 66 -6.94 -7.54 -7.65
N VAL A 67 -7.37 -6.34 -8.09
CA VAL A 67 -7.33 -5.12 -7.26
C VAL A 67 -8.70 -4.79 -6.65
N TYR A 68 -8.78 -4.91 -5.33
CA TYR A 68 -10.02 -4.67 -4.57
C TYR A 68 -9.99 -3.33 -3.81
N THR A 69 -11.18 -2.77 -3.53
CA THR A 69 -11.33 -1.54 -2.72
C THR A 69 -10.78 -1.73 -1.31
N TYR A 70 -10.97 -2.91 -0.73
CA TYR A 70 -10.46 -3.25 0.59
C TYR A 70 -9.67 -4.56 0.56
N TYR A 71 -8.50 -4.54 1.18
CA TYR A 71 -7.68 -5.73 1.36
C TYR A 71 -7.65 -6.20 2.81
N SER A 72 -7.64 -7.53 2.96
CA SER A 72 -7.18 -8.14 4.20
C SER A 72 -5.66 -8.18 4.19
N LEU A 73 -5.06 -8.02 5.37
CA LEU A 73 -3.65 -8.32 5.59
C LEU A 73 -3.32 -9.81 5.33
N ASP A 74 -4.30 -10.70 5.48
CA ASP A 74 -4.18 -12.10 5.07
C ASP A 74 -4.17 -12.19 3.54
N LEU A 75 -3.04 -12.62 2.97
CA LEU A 75 -2.79 -12.69 1.53
C LEU A 75 -3.77 -13.65 0.81
N SER A 76 -4.31 -14.65 1.50
CA SER A 76 -5.21 -15.66 0.92
C SER A 76 -6.68 -15.23 0.88
N LYS A 77 -7.05 -14.20 1.64
CA LYS A 77 -8.46 -13.79 1.79
C LYS A 77 -8.82 -12.64 0.86
N LYS A 78 -9.95 -12.83 0.18
CA LYS A 78 -10.70 -11.76 -0.48
C LYS A 78 -11.50 -11.03 0.60
N MET A 79 -11.31 -9.72 0.72
CA MET A 79 -11.98 -8.92 1.76
C MET A 79 -13.08 -8.01 1.21
N SER A 80 -13.08 -7.77 -0.10
CA SER A 80 -14.15 -7.06 -0.79
C SER A 80 -14.52 -7.79 -2.07
N GLU A 81 -15.81 -7.80 -2.40
CA GLU A 81 -16.29 -8.18 -3.73
C GLU A 81 -16.15 -7.04 -4.74
N ARG A 82 -15.95 -5.81 -4.25
CA ARG A 82 -15.86 -4.61 -5.07
C ARG A 82 -14.43 -4.38 -5.55
N GLN A 83 -14.26 -4.35 -6.86
CA GLN A 83 -13.02 -3.92 -7.50
C GLN A 83 -12.90 -2.39 -7.47
N LEU A 84 -11.69 -1.88 -7.64
CA LEU A 84 -11.50 -0.45 -7.86
C LEU A 84 -12.24 0.03 -9.12
N THR A 85 -12.69 1.28 -9.10
CA THR A 85 -13.21 1.94 -10.30
C THR A 85 -12.07 2.24 -11.28
N GLN A 86 -12.40 2.50 -12.55
CA GLN A 86 -11.42 2.88 -13.56
C GLN A 86 -10.57 4.09 -13.13
N THR A 87 -11.19 5.14 -12.58
CA THR A 87 -10.48 6.31 -12.06
C THR A 87 -9.53 5.99 -10.91
N GLN A 88 -9.92 5.06 -10.03
CA GLN A 88 -9.08 4.61 -8.92
C GLN A 88 -7.87 3.80 -9.43
N LEU A 89 -8.10 2.97 -10.45
CA LEU A 89 -7.06 2.19 -11.11
C LEU A 89 -6.06 3.07 -11.87
N GLU A 90 -6.53 4.09 -12.58
CA GLU A 90 -5.68 5.10 -13.21
C GLU A 90 -4.84 5.85 -12.17
N ARG A 91 -5.45 6.27 -11.06
CA ARG A 91 -4.74 6.95 -9.97
C ARG A 91 -3.69 6.05 -9.33
N LEU A 92 -4.02 4.78 -9.07
CA LEU A 92 -3.06 3.79 -8.59
C LEU A 92 -1.87 3.65 -9.56
N SER A 93 -2.15 3.64 -10.86
CA SER A 93 -1.11 3.53 -11.89
C SER A 93 -0.18 4.75 -11.90
N LEU A 94 -0.72 5.97 -11.82
CA LEU A 94 0.09 7.19 -11.69
C LEU A 94 0.98 7.17 -10.45
N ASN A 95 0.42 6.76 -9.30
CA ASN A 95 1.18 6.68 -8.05
C ASN A 95 2.32 5.65 -8.16
N LEU A 96 2.06 4.47 -8.72
CA LEU A 96 3.09 3.45 -8.92
C LEU A 96 4.18 3.91 -9.90
N MET A 97 3.83 4.62 -10.98
CA MET A 97 4.82 5.13 -11.95
C MET A 97 5.76 6.13 -11.30
N PHE A 98 5.19 7.06 -10.51
CA PHE A 98 5.96 8.02 -9.73
C PHE A 98 6.96 7.30 -8.82
N LEU A 99 6.49 6.34 -8.02
CA LEU A 99 7.34 5.60 -7.09
C LEU A 99 8.42 4.79 -7.82
N ALA A 100 8.06 4.14 -8.94
CA ALA A 100 8.99 3.37 -9.77
C ALA A 100 10.13 4.23 -10.31
N ILE A 101 9.83 5.37 -10.95
CA ILE A 101 10.82 6.27 -11.53
C ILE A 101 11.73 6.87 -10.45
N HIS A 102 11.14 7.32 -9.34
CA HIS A 102 11.89 8.06 -8.34
C HIS A 102 12.77 7.17 -7.44
N ARG A 103 12.37 5.92 -7.20
CA ARG A 103 13.18 4.95 -6.43
C ARG A 103 14.01 4.03 -7.33
N TYR A 104 13.78 4.10 -8.65
CA TYR A 104 14.22 3.09 -9.61
C TYR A 104 13.78 1.67 -9.19
N ASP A 105 12.64 1.48 -8.51
CA ASP A 105 12.25 0.16 -8.00
C ASP A 105 11.46 -0.64 -9.05
N LEU A 106 12.08 -1.70 -9.56
CA LEU A 106 11.50 -2.61 -10.56
C LEU A 106 10.21 -3.30 -10.08
N LYS A 107 9.96 -3.41 -8.77
CA LYS A 107 8.74 -4.02 -8.24
C LYS A 107 7.50 -3.21 -8.59
N PHE A 108 7.58 -1.89 -8.47
CA PHE A 108 6.47 -1.00 -8.81
C PHE A 108 6.21 -1.00 -10.32
N ALA A 109 7.28 -0.96 -11.13
CA ALA A 109 7.18 -1.07 -12.58
C ALA A 109 6.57 -2.42 -13.02
N ASN A 110 6.97 -3.54 -12.41
CA ASN A 110 6.42 -4.86 -12.72
C ASN A 110 4.95 -4.98 -12.31
N THR A 111 4.57 -4.40 -11.17
CA THR A 111 3.17 -4.40 -10.73
C THR A 111 2.30 -3.60 -11.70
N LEU A 112 2.78 -2.46 -12.19
CA LEU A 112 2.11 -1.70 -13.24
C LEU A 112 1.83 -2.53 -14.50
N LEU A 113 2.85 -3.21 -15.02
CA LEU A 113 2.70 -4.05 -16.21
C LEU A 113 1.66 -5.16 -16.00
N LYS A 114 1.65 -5.79 -14.82
CA LYS A 114 0.62 -6.78 -14.47
C LYS A 114 -0.79 -6.19 -14.42
N LEU A 115 -0.93 -4.97 -13.91
CA LEU A 115 -2.23 -4.28 -13.93
C LEU A 115 -2.70 -4.03 -15.37
N MET A 116 -1.79 -3.72 -16.29
CA MET A 116 -2.12 -3.60 -17.70
C MET A 116 -2.59 -4.93 -18.31
N ASP A 117 -1.81 -6.00 -18.07
CA ASP A 117 -2.06 -7.33 -18.64
C ASP A 117 -3.35 -7.96 -18.10
N SER A 118 -3.76 -7.60 -16.88
CA SER A 118 -4.92 -8.18 -16.19
C SER A 118 -6.28 -7.90 -16.85
N THR A 119 -6.36 -7.08 -17.90
CA THR A 119 -7.60 -6.56 -18.52
C THR A 119 -8.53 -5.79 -17.58
N VAL A 120 -8.14 -5.62 -16.30
CA VAL A 120 -8.88 -4.85 -15.29
C VAL A 120 -8.80 -3.36 -15.58
N LEU A 121 -7.71 -2.92 -16.20
CA LEU A 121 -7.48 -1.52 -16.54
C LEU A 121 -7.89 -1.28 -18.00
N ASN A 122 -8.94 -0.51 -18.23
CA ASN A 122 -9.25 0.03 -19.56
C ASN A 122 -8.35 1.24 -19.82
N ILE A 123 -7.11 0.96 -20.20
CA ILE A 123 -6.06 1.98 -20.32
C ILE A 123 -6.29 2.80 -21.59
N SER A 124 -6.23 4.11 -21.47
CA SER A 124 -6.05 4.95 -22.66
C SER A 124 -4.68 4.65 -23.28
N GLU A 125 -4.58 4.83 -24.61
CA GLU A 125 -3.32 4.70 -25.33
C GLU A 125 -2.22 5.60 -24.74
N SER A 126 -2.59 6.81 -24.30
CA SER A 126 -1.65 7.73 -23.64
C SER A 126 -1.10 7.18 -22.33
N LEU A 127 -1.94 6.59 -21.48
CA LEU A 127 -1.47 6.01 -20.21
C LEU A 127 -0.65 4.74 -20.46
N MET A 128 -0.94 3.97 -21.50
CA MET A 128 -0.09 2.85 -21.94
C MET A 128 1.30 3.31 -22.33
N LEU A 129 1.41 4.38 -23.14
CA LEU A 129 2.71 4.95 -23.52
C LEU A 129 3.51 5.43 -22.31
N LEU A 130 2.88 6.10 -21.35
CA LEU A 130 3.52 6.55 -20.12
C LEU A 130 4.06 5.39 -19.28
N ILE A 131 3.34 4.27 -19.20
CA ILE A 131 3.81 3.09 -18.46
C ILE A 131 5.01 2.46 -19.17
N LEU A 132 5.02 2.42 -20.50
CA LEU A 132 6.16 1.91 -21.27
C LEU A 132 7.40 2.80 -21.12
N GLU A 133 7.24 4.12 -21.16
CA GLU A 133 8.33 5.07 -20.89
C GLU A 133 8.85 4.95 -19.45
N CYS A 134 7.95 4.80 -18.47
CA CYS A 134 8.30 4.52 -17.08
C CYS A 134 9.15 3.25 -16.97
N LYS A 135 8.74 2.17 -17.63
CA LYS A 135 9.51 0.92 -17.67
C LYS A 135 10.90 1.15 -18.25
N GLU A 136 11.01 1.74 -19.44
CA GLU A 136 12.30 2.00 -20.09
C GLU A 136 13.24 2.77 -19.18
N ARG A 137 12.77 3.87 -18.59
CA ARG A 137 13.54 4.72 -17.69
C ARG A 137 14.05 3.97 -16.44
N VAL A 138 13.22 3.13 -15.84
CA VAL A 138 13.62 2.35 -14.65
C VAL A 138 14.63 1.27 -15.04
N PHE A 139 14.47 0.61 -16.19
CA PHE A 139 15.36 -0.46 -16.62
C PHE A 139 16.76 0.07 -16.98
N THR A 140 16.86 1.18 -17.70
CA THR A 140 18.16 1.79 -18.09
C THR A 140 19.00 2.22 -16.89
N TYR A 141 18.40 2.47 -15.72
CA TYR A 141 19.16 2.75 -14.50
C TYR A 141 20.03 1.57 -14.04
N TYR A 142 19.65 0.33 -14.40
CA TYR A 142 20.34 -0.89 -13.98
C TYR A 142 21.28 -1.48 -15.05
N GLU A 143 21.34 -0.89 -16.24
CA GLU A 143 22.22 -1.28 -17.35
C GLU A 143 23.53 -0.48 -17.31
#